data_AF-A0A2U1N0X0-F1
#
_entry.id   AF-A0A2U1N0X0-F1
#
_cell.length_a   1.000
_cell.length_b   1.000
_cell.length_c   1.000
_cell.angle_alpha   90.00
_cell.angle_beta   90.00
_cell.angle_gamma   90.00
#
_symmetry.space_group_name_H-M   'P 1'
#
loop_
_entity.id
_entity.type
_entity.pdbx_description
1 polymer ?
#
loop_
_entity_poly.entity_id
_entity_poly.type
_entity_poly.pdbx_seq_one_letter_code
_entity_poly.pdbx_strand_id
1 'polypeptide(L)'
;MAKEVKRGNHRHLTTFSRSSWSVIKEELYEKTNKKYNHAQLRNKYNQLRIHYIWFTKILSKPGFTWEPVLGNAVATDDVWESYLKVNFTFWLRLVKDIVTESDQFRLLS
;
A
#
# COMPACT_ATOMS: atom_id res chain seq x y z
N MET A 1 -4.69 -11.50 5.39
CA MET A 1 -5.08 -10.46 4.40
C MET A 1 -5.01 -10.93 2.95
N ALA A 2 -3.84 -11.34 2.42
CA ALA A 2 -3.72 -11.76 1.01
C ALA A 2 -4.61 -12.96 0.63
N LYS A 3 -4.87 -13.87 1.58
CA LYS A 3 -5.79 -15.02 1.39
C LYS A 3 -7.25 -14.56 1.21
N GLU A 4 -7.71 -13.62 2.04
CA GLU A 4 -9.04 -13.02 1.95
C GLU A 4 -9.23 -12.20 0.66
N VAL A 5 -8.16 -11.54 0.20
CA VAL A 5 -8.11 -10.82 -1.09
C VAL A 5 -8.12 -11.79 -2.30
N LYS A 6 -7.71 -13.04 -2.14
CA LYS A 6 -7.85 -14.04 -3.22
C LYS A 6 -9.22 -14.70 -3.25
N ARG A 7 -9.93 -14.72 -2.12
CA ARG A 7 -11.26 -15.34 -1.96
C ARG A 7 -12.41 -14.56 -2.60
N GLY A 8 -12.16 -13.38 -3.18
CA GLY A 8 -13.16 -12.62 -3.96
C GLY A 8 -14.16 -11.78 -3.15
N ASN A 9 -14.21 -11.91 -1.82
CA ASN A 9 -15.15 -11.21 -0.91
C ASN A 9 -15.01 -9.66 -0.84
N HIS A 10 -14.19 -9.07 -1.70
CA HIS A 10 -13.82 -7.64 -1.70
C HIS A 10 -13.73 -7.08 -3.14
N ARG A 11 -14.04 -7.87 -4.19
CA ARG A 11 -13.94 -7.41 -5.59
C ARG A 11 -14.96 -6.33 -5.95
N HIS A 12 -16.10 -6.28 -5.25
CA HIS A 12 -17.15 -5.27 -5.46
C HIS A 12 -17.46 -4.40 -4.23
N LEU A 13 -16.94 -4.75 -3.03
CA LEU A 13 -17.11 -3.95 -1.82
C LEU A 13 -15.85 -3.16 -1.50
N THR A 14 -16.03 -1.89 -1.15
CA THR A 14 -14.93 -0.98 -0.74
C THR A 14 -14.27 -1.38 0.58
N THR A 15 -14.84 -2.35 1.31
CA THR A 15 -14.44 -2.75 2.67
C THR A 15 -14.70 -4.25 2.87
N PHE A 16 -13.89 -4.93 3.70
CA PHE A 16 -14.13 -6.31 4.12
C PHE A 16 -15.31 -6.43 5.11
N SER A 17 -15.91 -7.62 5.20
CA SER A 17 -16.89 -7.94 6.24
C SER A 17 -16.28 -7.95 7.64
N ARG A 18 -17.13 -7.83 8.68
CA ARG A 18 -16.68 -7.86 10.08
C ARG A 18 -15.93 -9.15 10.44
N SER A 19 -16.36 -10.29 9.92
CA SER A 19 -15.69 -11.58 10.09
C SER A 19 -14.32 -11.60 9.41
N SER A 20 -14.22 -11.16 8.17
CA SER A 20 -12.94 -11.04 7.45
C SER A 20 -11.96 -10.10 8.17
N TRP A 21 -12.45 -9.00 8.74
CA TRP A 21 -11.60 -8.11 9.54
C TRP A 21 -11.06 -8.74 10.84
N SER A 22 -11.81 -9.65 11.48
CA SER A 22 -11.31 -10.39 12.65
C SER A 22 -10.17 -11.32 12.24
N VAL A 23 -10.38 -12.10 11.19
CA VAL A 23 -9.36 -13.02 10.65
C VAL A 23 -8.12 -12.27 10.20
N ILE A 24 -8.28 -11.15 9.48
CA ILE A 24 -7.14 -10.31 9.04
C ILE A 24 -6.36 -9.77 10.24
N LYS A 25 -7.05 -9.39 11.33
CA LYS A 25 -6.41 -8.87 12.54
C LYS A 25 -5.63 -9.96 13.25
N GLU A 26 -6.18 -11.15 13.40
CA GLU A 26 -5.52 -12.31 14.00
C GLU A 26 -4.29 -12.73 13.18
N GLU A 27 -4.42 -12.92 11.87
CA GLU A 27 -3.28 -13.25 11.00
C GLU A 27 -2.18 -12.19 11.04
N LEU A 28 -2.54 -10.90 11.15
CA LEU A 28 -1.56 -9.82 11.24
C LEU A 28 -0.86 -9.83 12.60
N TYR A 29 -1.61 -10.10 13.68
CA TYR A 29 -1.06 -10.25 15.01
C TYR A 29 -0.09 -11.43 15.08
N GLU A 30 -0.45 -12.60 14.56
CA GLU A 30 0.45 -13.77 14.52
C GLU A 30 1.76 -13.49 13.78
N LYS A 31 1.71 -12.73 12.69
CA LYS A 31 2.89 -12.45 11.86
C LYS A 31 3.79 -11.33 12.38
N THR A 32 3.19 -10.30 12.97
CA THR A 32 3.92 -9.07 13.35
C THR A 32 4.06 -8.92 14.87
N ASN A 33 3.36 -9.75 15.64
CA ASN A 33 3.15 -9.65 17.08
C ASN A 33 2.64 -8.28 17.56
N LYS A 34 2.05 -7.48 16.65
CA LYS A 34 1.54 -6.13 16.91
C LYS A 34 0.03 -6.13 16.97
N LYS A 35 -0.53 -5.58 18.06
CA LYS A 35 -1.98 -5.42 18.24
C LYS A 35 -2.42 -4.12 17.59
N TYR A 36 -3.25 -4.21 16.56
CA TYR A 36 -3.86 -3.05 15.90
C TYR A 36 -5.33 -2.91 16.28
N ASN A 37 -5.76 -1.68 16.56
CA ASN A 37 -7.17 -1.35 16.64
C ASN A 37 -7.81 -1.43 15.25
N HIS A 38 -9.12 -1.68 15.21
CA HIS A 38 -9.87 -1.83 13.96
C HIS A 38 -9.75 -0.60 13.04
N ALA A 39 -9.77 0.61 13.60
CA ALA A 39 -9.58 1.85 12.86
C ALA A 39 -8.16 1.94 12.23
N GLN A 40 -7.13 1.54 12.98
CA GLN A 40 -5.74 1.54 12.49
C GLN A 40 -5.56 0.53 11.35
N LEU A 41 -6.13 -0.67 11.50
CA LEU A 41 -6.11 -1.72 10.50
C LEU A 41 -6.81 -1.28 9.19
N ARG A 42 -7.96 -0.62 9.31
CA ARG A 42 -8.70 -0.08 8.17
C ARG A 42 -7.93 1.04 7.48
N ASN A 43 -7.30 1.93 8.25
CA ASN A 43 -6.48 3.00 7.69
C ASN A 43 -5.29 2.43 6.90
N LYS A 44 -4.56 1.46 7.48
CA LYS A 44 -3.44 0.78 6.80
C LYS A 44 -3.87 0.08 5.52
N TYR A 45 -5.01 -0.61 5.55
CA TYR A 45 -5.56 -1.22 4.34
C TYR A 45 -5.90 -0.19 3.27
N ASN A 46 -6.51 0.93 3.64
CA ASN A 46 -6.83 2.00 2.71
C ASN A 46 -5.57 2.63 2.10
N GLN A 47 -4.53 2.87 2.91
CA GLN A 47 -3.23 3.34 2.44
C GLN A 47 -2.62 2.35 1.43
N LEU A 48 -2.53 1.07 1.79
CA LEU A 48 -1.99 0.03 0.91
C LEU A 48 -2.78 -0.08 -0.40
N ARG A 49 -4.11 0.00 -0.33
CA ARG A 49 -4.97 0.00 -1.53
C ARG A 49 -4.72 1.22 -2.41
N ILE A 50 -4.61 2.40 -1.80
CA ILE A 50 -4.27 3.64 -2.51
C ILE A 50 -2.91 3.50 -3.21
N HIS A 51 -1.91 2.98 -2.50
CA HIS A 51 -0.57 2.74 -3.05
C HIS A 51 -0.64 1.78 -4.23
N TYR A 52 -1.36 0.67 -4.09
CA TYR A 52 -1.53 -0.30 -5.18
C TYR A 52 -2.22 0.29 -6.41
N ILE A 53 -3.30 1.06 -6.23
CA ILE A 53 -4.00 1.74 -7.34
C ILE A 53 -3.07 2.74 -8.03
N TRP A 54 -2.29 3.49 -7.26
CA TRP A 54 -1.34 4.44 -7.82
C TRP A 54 -0.21 3.74 -8.58
N PHE A 55 0.34 2.69 -7.98
CA PHE A 55 1.40 1.89 -8.55
C PHE A 55 0.99 1.25 -9.88
N THR A 56 -0.21 0.66 -9.92
CA THR A 56 -0.79 0.11 -11.15
C THR A 56 -1.07 1.19 -12.21
N LYS A 57 -1.49 2.40 -11.80
CA LYS A 57 -1.66 3.54 -12.73
C LYS A 57 -0.34 4.00 -13.33
N ILE A 58 0.75 4.01 -12.55
CA ILE A 58 2.08 4.35 -13.04
C ILE A 58 2.57 3.31 -14.04
N LEU A 59 2.48 2.03 -13.69
CA LEU A 59 2.88 0.94 -14.58
C LEU A 59 2.06 0.88 -15.88
N SER A 60 0.85 1.46 -15.89
CA SER A 60 0.04 1.58 -17.09
C SER A 60 0.47 2.73 -18.03
N LYS A 61 1.40 3.60 -17.60
CA LYS A 61 1.88 4.72 -18.42
C LYS A 61 3.08 4.30 -19.27
N PRO A 62 3.16 4.76 -20.53
CA PRO A 62 4.32 4.48 -21.38
C PRO A 62 5.58 5.13 -20.78
N GLY A 63 6.70 4.41 -20.79
CA GLY A 63 7.98 4.86 -20.23
C GLY A 63 8.26 4.40 -18.81
N PHE A 64 7.29 3.78 -18.12
CA PHE A 64 7.53 3.09 -16.86
C PHE A 64 7.72 1.59 -17.11
N THR A 65 8.80 1.06 -16.58
CA THR A 65 9.10 -0.38 -16.57
C THR A 65 9.10 -0.87 -15.12
N TRP A 66 8.75 -2.13 -14.91
CA TRP A 66 8.81 -2.73 -13.58
C TRP A 66 10.16 -3.41 -13.39
N GLU A 67 10.91 -3.02 -12.37
CA GLU A 67 12.12 -3.72 -11.98
C GLU A 67 11.81 -4.69 -10.83
N PRO A 68 11.75 -6.01 -11.10
CA PRO A 68 11.37 -7.00 -10.10
C PRO A 68 12.43 -7.18 -8.99
N VAL A 69 13.68 -6.76 -9.23
CA VAL A 69 14.78 -6.89 -8.26
C VAL A 69 14.70 -5.82 -7.18
N LEU A 70 14.44 -4.57 -7.56
CA LEU A 70 14.28 -3.47 -6.60
C LEU A 70 12.85 -3.33 -6.08
N GLY A 71 11.88 -4.00 -6.73
CA GLY A 71 10.47 -3.89 -6.39
C GLY A 71 9.91 -2.49 -6.67
N ASN A 72 10.50 -1.77 -7.62
CA ASN A 72 10.20 -0.38 -7.94
C ASN A 72 9.87 -0.21 -9.43
N ALA A 73 9.08 0.81 -9.75
CA ALA A 73 8.93 1.27 -11.12
C ALA A 73 10.21 2.03 -11.52
N VAL A 74 10.78 1.70 -12.67
CA VAL A 74 11.94 2.37 -13.26
C VAL A 74 11.49 3.14 -14.49
N ALA A 75 11.84 4.41 -14.53
CA ALA A 75 11.59 5.33 -15.64
C ALA A 75 12.75 6.33 -15.68
N THR A 76 12.89 7.05 -16.79
CA THR A 76 13.87 8.15 -16.87
C THR A 76 13.47 9.30 -15.95
N ASP A 77 14.45 10.07 -15.50
CA ASP A 77 14.23 11.22 -14.60
C ASP A 77 13.25 12.24 -15.21
N ASP A 78 13.29 12.44 -16.53
CA ASP A 78 12.34 13.32 -17.25
C ASP A 78 10.88 12.85 -17.14
N VAL A 79 10.66 11.53 -17.20
CA VAL A 79 9.34 10.91 -17.09
C VAL A 79 8.84 11.00 -15.65
N TRP A 80 9.73 10.81 -14.67
CA TRP A 80 9.41 11.03 -13.25
C TRP A 80 9.08 12.49 -12.97
N GLU A 81 9.87 13.45 -13.46
CA GLU A 81 9.68 14.87 -13.20
C GLU A 81 8.37 15.38 -13.82
N SER A 82 8.08 14.99 -15.06
CA SER A 82 6.81 15.28 -15.73
C SER A 82 5.62 14.70 -14.94
N TYR A 83 5.73 13.46 -14.47
CA TYR A 83 4.66 12.80 -13.73
C TYR A 83 4.44 13.41 -12.33
N LEU A 84 5.54 13.75 -11.64
CA LEU A 84 5.52 14.35 -10.30
C LEU A 84 4.98 15.78 -10.32
N LYS A 85 5.27 16.58 -11.35
CA LYS A 85 4.68 17.93 -11.51
C LYS A 85 3.15 17.90 -11.51
N VAL A 86 2.55 16.85 -12.05
CA VAL A 86 1.08 16.69 -12.11
C VAL A 86 0.50 16.07 -10.83
N ASN A 87 1.28 15.26 -10.09
CA ASN A 87 0.78 14.45 -8.97
C ASN A 87 1.48 14.74 -7.62
N PHE A 88 2.13 15.89 -7.50
CA PHE A 88 3.03 16.23 -6.39
C PHE A 88 2.40 16.11 -4.99
N THR A 89 1.15 16.56 -4.84
CA THR A 89 0.43 16.52 -3.55
C THR A 89 0.20 15.08 -3.06
N PHE A 90 0.03 14.15 -3.98
CA PHE A 90 -0.17 12.74 -3.69
C PHE A 90 1.14 12.04 -3.37
N TRP A 91 2.20 12.38 -4.11
CA TRP A 91 3.56 11.89 -3.85
C TRP A 91 4.06 12.33 -2.47
N LEU A 92 3.83 13.59 -2.08
CA LEU A 92 4.17 14.08 -0.74
C LEU A 92 3.46 13.29 0.38
N ARG A 93 2.21 12.90 0.17
CA ARG A 93 1.48 12.06 1.13
C ARG A 93 2.07 10.65 1.21
N LEU A 94 2.40 10.07 0.06
CA LEU A 94 3.01 8.75 -0.06
C LEU A 94 4.38 8.68 0.65
N VAL A 95 5.25 9.65 0.38
CA VAL A 95 6.60 9.72 0.97
C VAL A 95 6.52 9.92 2.48
N LYS A 96 5.61 10.77 2.96
CA LYS A 96 5.36 10.92 4.40
C LYS A 96 4.93 9.61 5.04
N ASP A 97 4.02 8.87 4.41
CA ASP A 97 3.53 7.59 4.94
C ASP A 97 4.66 6.53 4.98
N ILE A 98 5.52 6.46 3.95
CA ILE A 98 6.67 5.52 3.88
C ILE A 98 7.75 5.84 4.94
N VAL A 99 8.13 7.11 5.06
CA VAL A 99 9.16 7.54 6.04
C VAL A 99 8.65 7.33 7.47
N THR A 100 7.39 7.69 7.73
CA THR A 100 6.77 7.49 9.05
C THR A 100 6.65 6.01 9.41
N GLU A 101 6.33 5.14 8.45
CA GLU A 101 6.27 3.69 8.68
C GLU A 101 7.66 3.09 8.95
N SER A 102 8.69 3.56 8.23
CA SER A 102 10.09 3.15 8.44
C SER A 102 10.59 3.49 9.85
N ASP A 103 10.25 4.66 10.37
CA ASP A 103 10.60 5.05 11.75
C ASP A 103 9.85 4.22 12.80
N GLN A 104 8.59 3.85 12.57
CA GLN A 104 7.87 2.94 13.47
C GLN A 104 8.43 1.51 13.47
N PHE A 105 9.03 1.07 12.37
CA PHE A 105 9.70 -0.24 12.30
C PHE A 105 11.09 -0.22 12.95
N ARG A 106 11.82 0.89 12.88
CA ARG A 106 13.14 1.06 13.53
C ARG A 106 13.07 1.21 15.06
N LEU A 107 11.98 1.75 15.60
CA LEU A 107 11.77 1.88 17.05
C LEU A 107 11.29 0.58 17.73
N LEU A 108 11.13 -0.50 16.97
CA LEU A 108 10.64 -1.80 17.44
C LEU A 108 11.62 -2.95 17.13
N SER A 109 12.87 -2.61 16.79
CA SER A 109 14.03 -3.50 16.71
C SER A 109 15.04 -3.14 17.80
#